data_AF-A0A7Y2U2Y3-F1
#
_entry.id   AF-A0A7Y2U2Y3-F1
#
_cell.length_a   1.000
_cell.length_b   1.000
_cell.length_c   1.000
_cell.angle_alpha   90.00
_cell.angle_beta   90.00
_cell.angle_gamma   90.00
#
_symmetry.space_group_name_H-M   'P 1'
#
loop_
_entity.id
_entity.type
_entity.pdbx_description
1 polymer ?
#
loop_
_entity_poly.entity_id
_entity_poly.type
_entity_poly.pdbx_seq_one_letter_code
_entity_poly.pdbx_strand_id
1 'polypeptide(L)'
;SSLFVTLDGRGPFVDEAVLEGFGPDSRLALTFAVLFFDADLDGRLDLFQANGHLENEINRVHPSQTFAQPAQLFWNCGETCPRRFRLLDTTADLGEPLVGRGAAYADIDGDGDLDLAIVQNGGRAALLRNDQQTGHHWLRLELVGTSANRDALGAEVTLRAGGVTQYRCVHPSRGYLSQVELPLTFGLGTAAAVDELTVTWPGGQVQRVAVPGVDRVLRVVQEAAP
;
A
#
# COMPACT_ATOMS: atom_id res chain seq x y z
N SER A 1 9.59 12.87 -3.99
CA SER A 1 8.95 11.92 -4.92
C SER A 1 8.12 12.65 -5.97
N SER A 2 7.82 11.99 -7.11
CA SER A 2 6.93 12.50 -8.18
C SER A 2 5.72 11.58 -8.34
N LEU A 3 4.61 12.11 -8.85
CA LEU A 3 3.38 11.37 -9.11
C LEU A 3 2.82 11.73 -10.47
N PHE A 4 3.03 10.85 -11.44
CA PHE A 4 2.57 11.08 -12.80
C PHE A 4 1.14 10.57 -12.99
N VAL A 5 0.22 11.48 -13.25
CA VAL A 5 -1.21 11.21 -13.41
C VAL A 5 -1.65 11.49 -14.86
N THR A 6 -2.66 10.74 -15.33
CA THR A 6 -3.38 10.95 -16.59
C THR A 6 -4.89 10.84 -16.32
N LEU A 7 -5.70 11.65 -17.01
CA LEU A 7 -7.15 11.71 -16.81
C LEU A 7 -7.91 10.52 -17.40
N ASP A 8 -7.40 9.91 -18.46
CA ASP A 8 -8.10 8.87 -19.24
C ASP A 8 -7.21 7.66 -19.56
N GLY A 9 -6.06 7.55 -18.88
CA GLY A 9 -5.04 6.56 -19.21
C GLY A 9 -4.26 6.89 -20.49
N ARG A 10 -4.49 8.06 -21.09
CA ARG A 10 -3.81 8.53 -22.30
C ARG A 10 -2.94 9.74 -21.95
N GLY A 11 -1.77 9.82 -22.56
CA GLY A 11 -0.83 10.91 -22.30
C GLY A 11 -1.39 12.29 -22.71
N PRO A 12 -0.76 13.38 -22.25
CA PRO A 12 0.48 13.40 -21.47
C PRO A 12 0.25 13.13 -19.98
N PHE A 13 1.31 12.66 -19.30
CA PHE A 13 1.33 12.57 -17.84
C PHE A 13 1.74 13.91 -17.23
N VAL A 14 1.15 14.25 -16.08
CA VAL A 14 1.48 15.46 -15.29
C VAL A 14 1.96 15.04 -13.91
N ASP A 15 3.02 15.67 -13.41
CA ASP A 15 3.46 15.47 -12.02
C ASP A 15 2.54 16.23 -11.06
N GLU A 16 1.74 15.50 -10.30
CA GLU A 16 0.78 16.03 -9.34
C GLU A 16 1.24 15.89 -7.89
N ALA A 17 2.47 15.45 -7.60
CA ALA A 17 2.91 15.19 -6.21
C ALA A 17 2.72 16.41 -5.27
N VAL A 18 2.93 17.62 -5.79
CA VAL A 18 2.71 18.87 -5.02
C VAL A 18 1.22 19.17 -4.83
N LEU A 19 0.40 18.92 -5.85
CA LEU A 19 -1.06 19.13 -5.81
C LEU A 19 -1.71 18.15 -4.83
N GLU A 20 -1.25 16.90 -4.86
CA GLU A 20 -1.74 15.81 -4.02
C GLU A 20 -1.26 15.90 -2.56
N GLY A 21 -0.19 16.64 -2.30
CA GLY A 21 0.18 17.10 -0.95
C GLY A 21 1.49 16.55 -0.38
N PHE A 22 2.10 15.54 -0.98
CA PHE A 22 3.31 14.91 -0.45
C PHE A 22 4.62 15.38 -1.13
N GLY A 23 4.53 16.18 -2.19
CA GLY A 23 5.70 16.66 -2.94
C GLY A 23 6.73 17.40 -2.09
N PRO A 24 6.35 18.47 -1.35
CA PRO A 24 7.29 19.22 -0.51
C PRO A 24 7.97 18.38 0.58
N ASP A 25 7.19 17.56 1.29
CA ASP A 25 7.67 16.77 2.43
C ASP A 25 8.56 15.60 2.00
N SER A 26 8.31 15.00 0.83
CA SER A 26 9.14 13.92 0.28
C SER A 26 10.37 14.43 -0.49
N ARG A 27 10.58 15.75 -0.58
CA ARG A 27 11.62 16.33 -1.47
C ARG A 27 13.04 16.08 -0.99
N LEU A 28 13.25 16.06 0.34
CA LEU A 28 14.57 15.93 0.93
C LEU A 28 14.98 14.48 1.19
N ALA A 29 14.01 13.55 1.21
CA ALA A 29 14.26 12.15 1.46
C ALA A 29 14.90 11.46 0.23
N LEU A 30 15.85 10.56 0.48
CA LEU A 30 16.34 9.61 -0.52
C LEU A 30 15.61 8.28 -0.32
N THR A 31 14.54 8.09 -1.10
CA THR A 31 13.62 6.96 -0.97
C THR A 31 14.08 5.73 -1.76
N PHE A 32 14.04 4.56 -1.14
CA PHE A 32 14.35 3.26 -1.77
C PHE A 32 13.14 2.33 -1.89
N ALA A 33 12.13 2.49 -1.05
CA ALA A 33 10.88 1.75 -1.17
C ALA A 33 9.69 2.70 -1.11
N VAL A 34 8.73 2.46 -2.00
CA VAL A 34 7.45 3.18 -2.07
C VAL A 34 6.35 2.13 -2.03
N LEU A 35 5.45 2.23 -1.04
CA LEU A 35 4.33 1.32 -0.87
C LEU A 35 3.02 2.11 -0.89
N PHE A 36 2.03 1.58 -1.61
CA PHE A 36 0.63 2.00 -1.48
C PHE A 36 -0.15 0.90 -0.79
N PHE A 37 -0.77 1.21 0.34
CA PHE A 37 -1.59 0.31 1.15
C PHE A 37 -2.60 1.13 1.97
N ASP A 38 -3.62 0.49 2.50
CA ASP A 38 -4.70 1.14 3.25
C ASP A 38 -4.42 0.93 4.75
N ALA A 39 -3.88 1.94 5.43
CA ALA A 39 -3.37 1.80 6.80
C ALA A 39 -4.49 1.91 7.84
N ASP A 40 -5.59 2.60 7.52
CA ASP A 40 -6.70 2.82 8.44
C ASP A 40 -7.99 2.08 8.03
N LEU A 41 -7.91 1.27 6.98
CA LEU A 41 -8.97 0.41 6.44
C LEU A 41 -10.19 1.20 5.93
N ASP A 42 -9.98 2.41 5.44
CA ASP A 42 -11.05 3.29 4.94
C ASP A 42 -11.36 3.13 3.44
N GLY A 43 -10.61 2.26 2.75
CA GLY A 43 -10.72 1.96 1.33
C GLY A 43 -9.79 2.78 0.43
N ARG A 44 -9.14 3.81 0.96
CA ARG A 44 -8.17 4.65 0.23
C ARG A 44 -6.75 4.15 0.47
N LEU A 45 -5.93 4.23 -0.57
CA LEU A 45 -4.52 3.87 -0.45
C LEU A 45 -3.72 5.07 0.06
N ASP A 46 -3.02 4.86 1.16
CA ASP A 46 -1.97 5.69 1.73
C ASP A 46 -0.63 5.46 1.03
N LEU A 47 0.33 6.34 1.27
CA LEU A 47 1.64 6.29 0.65
C LEU A 47 2.74 6.22 1.72
N PHE A 48 3.51 5.13 1.73
CA PHE A 48 4.66 4.96 2.59
C PHE A 48 5.98 5.02 1.82
N GLN A 49 7.00 5.59 2.47
CA GLN A 49 8.36 5.73 1.94
C GLN A 49 9.39 5.28 2.98
N ALA A 50 10.23 4.31 2.60
CA ALA A 50 11.44 3.98 3.34
C ALA A 50 12.63 4.77 2.79
N ASN A 51 13.27 5.55 3.66
CA ASN A 51 14.25 6.56 3.29
C ASN A 51 15.61 6.28 3.91
N GLY A 52 16.66 6.82 3.30
CA GLY A 52 18.01 6.78 3.84
C GLY A 52 19.03 7.20 2.78
N HIS A 53 19.96 8.09 3.13
CA HIS A 53 20.95 8.57 2.18
C HIS A 53 22.01 7.50 1.86
N LEU A 54 22.70 7.62 0.72
CA LEU A 54 23.80 6.70 0.33
C LEU A 54 25.12 7.05 1.03
N GLU A 55 25.41 8.35 1.11
CA GLU A 55 26.63 8.91 1.70
C GLU A 55 26.49 9.10 3.22
N ASN A 56 27.41 8.55 4.00
CA ASN A 56 27.36 8.56 5.47
C ASN A 56 27.71 9.93 6.06
N GLU A 57 28.48 10.74 5.31
CA GLU A 57 28.91 12.08 5.69
C GLU A 57 28.23 13.18 4.87
N ILE A 58 27.02 12.91 4.32
CA ILE A 58 26.30 13.85 3.46
C ILE A 58 26.12 15.23 4.09
N ASN A 59 25.95 15.29 5.41
CA ASN A 59 25.81 16.51 6.17
C ASN A 59 27.03 17.44 6.09
N ARG A 60 28.22 16.95 5.73
CA ARG A 60 29.43 17.77 5.52
C ARG A 60 29.35 18.61 4.24
N VAL A 61 28.59 18.16 3.24
CA VAL A 61 28.40 18.84 1.96
C VAL A 61 27.03 19.53 1.88
N HIS A 62 26.01 18.89 2.44
CA HIS A 62 24.63 19.39 2.51
C HIS A 62 24.11 19.32 3.96
N PRO A 63 24.30 20.38 4.77
CA PRO A 63 23.98 20.34 6.21
C PRO A 63 22.53 20.02 6.59
N SER A 64 21.59 20.20 5.67
CA SER A 64 20.18 19.85 5.87
C SER A 64 19.84 18.38 5.57
N GLN A 65 20.81 17.59 5.13
CA GLN A 65 20.66 16.18 4.79
C GLN A 65 21.37 15.31 5.83
N THR A 66 20.77 14.17 6.14
CA THR A 66 21.31 13.20 7.10
C THR A 66 21.41 11.83 6.46
N PHE A 67 22.36 11.02 6.92
CA PHE A 67 22.55 9.65 6.43
C PHE A 67 21.33 8.77 6.74
N ALA A 68 20.99 8.67 8.03
CA ALA A 68 19.72 8.10 8.47
C ALA A 68 18.61 9.14 8.29
N GLN A 69 17.50 8.72 7.70
CA GLN A 69 16.34 9.57 7.42
C GLN A 69 15.08 8.87 7.93
N PRO A 70 14.11 9.62 8.48
CA PRO A 70 12.85 9.03 8.93
C PRO A 70 12.11 8.39 7.75
N ALA A 71 11.41 7.28 8.02
CA ALA A 71 10.39 6.83 7.10
C ALA A 71 9.24 7.85 7.07
N GLN A 72 8.46 7.87 5.99
CA GLN A 72 7.33 8.80 5.85
C GLN A 72 6.09 8.01 5.50
N LEU A 73 5.01 8.23 6.26
CA LEU A 73 3.67 7.74 5.96
C LEU A 73 2.79 8.95 5.65
N PHE A 74 2.25 8.97 4.45
CA PHE A 74 1.32 9.98 3.97
C PHE A 74 -0.08 9.37 3.96
N TRP A 75 -0.92 9.79 4.91
CA TRP A 75 -2.30 9.35 5.00
C TRP A 75 -3.16 10.07 3.97
N ASN A 76 -3.96 9.30 3.24
CA ASN A 76 -4.90 9.74 2.24
C ASN A 76 -6.25 10.04 2.90
N CYS A 77 -6.43 11.27 3.36
CA CYS A 77 -7.69 11.71 3.96
C CYS A 77 -8.79 12.06 2.95
N GLY A 78 -8.57 11.75 1.67
CA GLY A 78 -9.54 11.91 0.59
C GLY A 78 -9.88 13.36 0.27
N GLU A 79 -11.04 13.57 -0.35
CA GLU A 79 -11.47 14.89 -0.85
C GLU A 79 -11.86 15.88 0.25
N THR A 80 -12.00 15.41 1.50
CA THR A 80 -12.34 16.28 2.64
C THR A 80 -11.16 17.16 3.07
N CYS A 81 -9.95 16.80 2.65
CA CYS A 81 -8.74 17.56 2.94
C CYS A 81 -8.40 18.56 1.83
N PRO A 82 -7.72 19.68 2.15
CA PRO A 82 -7.23 20.61 1.13
C PRO A 82 -6.31 19.98 0.09
N ARG A 83 -5.61 18.90 0.48
CA ARG A 83 -4.83 18.02 -0.37
C ARG A 83 -5.01 16.59 0.14
N ARG A 84 -5.05 15.60 -0.76
CA ARG A 84 -5.44 14.22 -0.40
C ARG A 84 -4.46 13.59 0.58
N PHE A 85 -3.16 13.78 0.36
CA PHE A 85 -2.11 13.18 1.18
C PHE A 85 -1.60 14.17 2.22
N ARG A 86 -1.52 13.70 3.47
CA ARG A 86 -0.94 14.43 4.60
C ARG A 86 0.14 13.59 5.25
N LEU A 87 1.32 14.15 5.43
CA LEU A 87 2.35 13.52 6.24
C LEU A 87 1.82 13.33 7.66
N LEU A 88 1.81 12.09 8.13
CA LEU A 88 1.53 11.80 9.53
C LEU A 88 2.72 12.20 10.40
N ASP A 89 2.42 12.61 11.64
CA ASP A 89 3.46 12.98 12.58
C ASP A 89 4.41 11.80 12.80
N THR A 90 5.65 11.98 12.38
CA THR A 90 6.73 10.98 12.47
C THR A 90 7.37 11.00 13.86
N THR A 91 6.66 11.35 14.93
CA THR A 91 7.26 11.48 16.27
C THR A 91 7.35 10.16 17.05
N ALA A 92 6.76 9.09 16.51
CA ALA A 92 6.82 7.73 17.05
C ALA A 92 7.77 6.85 16.21
N ASP A 93 7.60 5.52 16.26
CA ASP A 93 8.50 4.55 15.61
C ASP A 93 8.76 4.83 14.12
N LEU A 94 7.80 5.46 13.41
CA LEU A 94 7.94 5.85 12.01
C LEU A 94 8.99 6.93 11.73
N GLY A 95 9.28 7.84 12.68
CA GLY A 95 10.31 8.86 12.45
C GLY A 95 11.60 8.67 13.21
N GLU A 96 11.80 7.52 13.85
CA GLU A 96 13.13 7.08 14.21
C GLU A 96 13.98 6.98 12.92
N PRO A 97 15.04 7.81 12.76
CA PRO A 97 15.79 7.83 11.52
C PRO A 97 16.47 6.48 11.25
N LEU A 98 16.34 6.01 10.02
CA LEU A 98 16.88 4.72 9.58
C LEU A 98 17.58 4.86 8.22
N VAL A 99 18.38 3.86 7.85
CA VAL A 99 19.00 3.79 6.52
C VAL A 99 18.22 2.80 5.66
N GLY A 100 16.97 3.14 5.38
CA GLY A 100 16.00 2.27 4.71
C GLY A 100 16.42 1.91 3.30
N ARG A 101 16.31 0.62 2.97
CA ARG A 101 16.63 0.09 1.62
C ARG A 101 15.53 -0.74 1.01
N GLY A 102 14.71 -1.39 1.82
CA GLY A 102 13.58 -2.17 1.36
C GLY A 102 12.45 -2.05 2.36
N ALA A 103 11.24 -2.26 1.89
CA ALA A 103 10.07 -2.31 2.74
C ALA A 103 9.03 -3.24 2.15
N ALA A 104 8.29 -3.89 3.04
CA ALA A 104 7.13 -4.72 2.71
C ALA A 104 6.02 -4.48 3.72
N TYR A 105 4.79 -4.74 3.32
CA TYR A 105 3.66 -4.86 4.25
C TYR A 105 3.14 -6.29 4.28
N ALA A 106 2.55 -6.64 5.42
CA ALA A 106 1.75 -7.83 5.63
C ALA A 106 0.89 -7.64 6.88
N ASP A 107 -0.24 -8.33 6.97
CA ASP A 107 -1.02 -8.48 8.21
C ASP A 107 -0.42 -9.67 8.98
N ILE A 108 0.51 -9.39 9.90
CA ILE A 108 1.38 -10.43 10.48
C ILE A 108 0.74 -11.14 11.66
N ASP A 109 -0.21 -10.52 12.33
CA ASP A 109 -0.93 -11.06 13.48
C ASP A 109 -2.37 -11.45 13.17
N GLY A 110 -2.84 -11.18 11.95
CA GLY A 110 -4.08 -11.72 11.38
C GLY A 110 -5.32 -10.95 11.80
N ASP A 111 -5.19 -9.67 12.15
CA ASP A 111 -6.30 -8.82 12.60
C ASP A 111 -6.89 -7.94 11.48
N GLY A 112 -6.26 -7.95 10.30
CA GLY A 112 -6.73 -7.36 9.06
C GLY A 112 -6.08 -6.07 8.64
N ASP A 113 -5.45 -5.36 9.58
CA ASP A 113 -4.66 -4.18 9.23
C ASP A 113 -3.24 -4.57 8.81
N LEU A 114 -2.58 -3.67 8.09
CA LEU A 114 -1.31 -3.96 7.45
C LEU A 114 -0.14 -3.37 8.25
N ASP A 115 0.78 -4.24 8.64
CA ASP A 115 2.03 -3.89 9.29
C ASP A 115 3.13 -3.58 8.27
N LEU A 116 4.22 -2.98 8.74
CA LEU A 116 5.37 -2.64 7.91
C LEU A 116 6.65 -3.32 8.39
N ALA A 117 7.33 -4.01 7.48
CA ALA A 117 8.70 -4.45 7.67
C ALA A 117 9.64 -3.56 6.86
N ILE A 118 10.67 -3.00 7.49
CA ILE A 118 11.68 -2.14 6.86
C ILE A 118 13.06 -2.77 7.06
N VAL A 119 13.78 -2.97 5.97
CA VAL A 119 15.18 -3.41 6.02
C VAL A 119 16.12 -2.23 5.85
N GLN A 120 17.21 -2.26 6.61
CA GLN A 120 18.17 -1.18 6.69
C GLN A 120 19.53 -1.60 6.12
N ASN A 121 20.28 -0.64 5.57
CA ASN A 121 21.69 -0.85 5.28
C ASN A 121 22.52 -0.73 6.57
N GLY A 122 23.19 -1.81 6.99
CA GLY A 122 24.06 -1.80 8.17
C GLY A 122 23.32 -1.67 9.52
N GLY A 123 22.00 -1.87 9.53
CA GLY A 123 21.14 -1.80 10.73
C GLY A 123 20.26 -3.03 10.89
N ARG A 124 19.57 -3.12 12.03
CA ARG A 124 18.55 -4.16 12.27
C ARG A 124 17.31 -3.92 11.42
N ALA A 125 16.61 -4.97 11.02
CA ALA A 125 15.26 -4.80 10.47
C ALA A 125 14.35 -4.14 11.51
N ALA A 126 13.44 -3.29 11.05
CA ALA A 126 12.35 -2.76 11.87
C ALA A 126 11.05 -3.43 11.43
N LEU A 127 10.25 -3.84 12.41
CA LEU A 127 8.90 -4.32 12.21
C LEU A 127 7.99 -3.39 13.00
N LEU A 128 7.14 -2.67 12.27
CA LEU A 128 6.21 -1.69 12.81
C LEU A 128 4.82 -2.29 12.72
N ARG A 129 4.26 -2.59 13.88
CA ARG A 129 2.91 -3.10 13.96
C ARG A 129 1.91 -1.95 13.89
N ASN A 130 0.88 -2.10 13.08
CA ASN A 130 -0.23 -1.17 13.06
C ASN A 130 -1.26 -1.63 14.10
N ASP A 131 -1.54 -0.80 15.10
CA ASP A 131 -2.55 -1.11 16.13
C ASP A 131 -3.63 -0.02 16.08
N GLN A 132 -4.24 0.16 14.89
CA GLN A 132 -5.24 1.22 14.71
C GLN A 132 -6.54 0.90 15.48
N GLN A 133 -7.32 1.94 15.78
CA GLN A 133 -8.57 1.85 16.55
C GLN A 133 -9.74 2.52 15.82
N THR A 134 -9.75 2.46 14.49
CA THR A 134 -10.81 3.06 13.67
C THR A 134 -12.12 2.29 13.77
N GLY A 135 -12.05 0.99 14.07
CA GLY A 135 -13.21 0.10 14.05
C GLY A 135 -13.75 -0.13 12.63
N HIS A 136 -12.95 0.18 11.61
CA HIS A 136 -13.30 -0.08 10.23
C HIS A 136 -13.28 -1.57 9.90
N HIS A 137 -14.18 -1.97 9.02
CA HIS A 137 -14.29 -3.32 8.51
C HIS A 137 -13.27 -3.57 7.41
N TRP A 138 -12.95 -4.83 7.18
CA TRP A 138 -12.00 -5.22 6.13
C TRP A 138 -12.38 -6.53 5.43
N LEU A 139 -11.82 -6.77 4.25
CA LEU A 139 -11.83 -8.07 3.60
C LEU A 139 -10.45 -8.32 2.98
N ARG A 140 -9.83 -9.45 3.31
CA ARG A 140 -8.59 -9.89 2.67
C ARG A 140 -8.87 -11.06 1.74
N LEU A 141 -8.27 -11.06 0.56
CA LEU A 141 -8.47 -12.11 -0.44
C LEU A 141 -7.20 -12.90 -0.69
N GLU A 142 -7.25 -14.20 -0.45
CA GLU A 142 -6.23 -15.15 -0.87
C GLU A 142 -6.66 -15.80 -2.18
N LEU A 143 -6.03 -15.42 -3.29
CA LEU A 143 -6.34 -15.97 -4.60
C LEU A 143 -5.45 -17.17 -4.92
N VAL A 144 -6.06 -18.24 -5.41
CA VAL A 144 -5.35 -19.45 -5.86
C VAL A 144 -5.72 -19.74 -7.30
N GLY A 145 -4.78 -19.46 -8.21
CA GLY A 145 -4.96 -19.74 -9.63
C GLY A 145 -4.83 -21.24 -9.94
N THR A 146 -5.53 -21.67 -10.98
CA THR A 146 -5.57 -23.08 -11.43
C THR A 146 -5.15 -23.25 -12.89
N SER A 147 -5.06 -22.17 -13.68
CA SER A 147 -4.68 -22.23 -15.10
C SER A 147 -3.30 -21.62 -15.38
N ALA A 148 -3.14 -20.30 -15.20
CA ALA A 148 -1.96 -19.57 -15.64
C ALA A 148 -0.79 -19.64 -14.65
N ASN A 149 -1.04 -19.30 -13.39
CA ASN A 149 -0.07 -19.40 -12.30
C ASN A 149 -0.78 -19.56 -10.95
N ARG A 150 -0.21 -20.33 -10.03
CA ARG A 150 -0.85 -20.72 -8.76
C ARG A 150 -1.03 -19.56 -7.79
N ASP A 151 -0.11 -18.60 -7.84
CA ASP A 151 -0.10 -17.42 -6.96
C ASP A 151 -1.01 -16.29 -7.46
N ALA A 152 -1.75 -16.54 -8.56
CA ALA A 152 -2.67 -15.59 -9.18
C ALA A 152 -2.02 -14.24 -9.56
N LEU A 153 -0.71 -14.20 -9.81
CA LEU A 153 0.02 -13.00 -10.22
C LEU A 153 -0.63 -12.37 -11.45
N GLY A 154 -0.95 -11.07 -11.35
CA GLY A 154 -1.67 -10.32 -12.38
C GLY A 154 -3.19 -10.46 -12.34
N ALA A 155 -3.77 -11.21 -11.38
CA ALA A 155 -5.22 -11.20 -11.17
C ALA A 155 -5.67 -9.80 -10.71
N GLU A 156 -6.74 -9.31 -11.31
CA GLU A 156 -7.37 -8.04 -10.96
C GLU A 156 -8.66 -8.31 -10.19
N VAL A 157 -8.89 -7.59 -9.11
CA VAL A 157 -10.09 -7.69 -8.29
C VAL A 157 -10.78 -6.35 -8.24
N THR A 158 -12.07 -6.36 -8.55
CA THR A 158 -12.99 -5.25 -8.34
C THR A 158 -13.94 -5.60 -7.20
N LEU A 159 -13.99 -4.76 -6.18
CA LEU A 159 -14.86 -4.90 -5.03
C LEU A 159 -15.74 -3.65 -4.92
N ARG A 160 -17.04 -3.83 -4.72
CA ARG A 160 -17.97 -2.74 -4.38
C ARG A 160 -18.56 -2.95 -3.00
N ALA A 161 -18.45 -1.95 -2.13
CA ALA A 161 -19.04 -1.95 -0.80
C ALA A 161 -19.32 -0.51 -0.35
N GLY A 162 -20.46 -0.28 0.31
CA GLY A 162 -20.78 1.06 0.87
C GLY A 162 -20.81 2.19 -0.16
N GLY A 163 -21.10 1.89 -1.44
CA GLY A 163 -21.08 2.86 -2.54
C GLY A 163 -19.68 3.21 -3.08
N VAL A 164 -18.63 2.57 -2.58
CA VAL A 164 -17.25 2.72 -3.05
C VAL A 164 -16.86 1.52 -3.90
N THR A 165 -16.19 1.77 -5.03
CA THR A 165 -15.57 0.73 -5.85
C THR A 165 -14.06 0.78 -5.68
N GLN A 166 -13.48 -0.34 -5.30
CA GLN A 166 -12.04 -0.51 -5.14
C GLN A 166 -11.50 -1.48 -6.17
N TYR A 167 -10.29 -1.19 -6.64
CA TYR A 167 -9.54 -2.01 -7.57
C TYR A 167 -8.20 -2.41 -6.94
N ARG A 168 -7.86 -3.70 -7.01
CA ARG A 168 -6.56 -4.22 -6.57
C ARG A 168 -6.06 -5.24 -7.58
N CYS A 169 -4.74 -5.38 -7.69
CA CYS A 169 -4.09 -6.36 -8.54
C CYS A 169 -3.06 -7.13 -7.71
N VAL A 170 -2.98 -8.45 -7.92
CA VAL A 170 -1.94 -9.29 -7.32
C VAL A 170 -0.61 -8.96 -7.99
N HIS A 171 0.07 -7.96 -7.43
CA HIS A 171 1.35 -7.47 -7.88
C HIS A 171 2.22 -7.18 -6.63
N PRO A 172 2.95 -8.21 -6.14
CA PRO A 172 3.65 -8.12 -4.86
C PRO A 172 5.03 -7.43 -4.98
N SER A 173 5.55 -7.24 -6.18
CA SER A 173 6.84 -6.59 -6.43
C SER A 173 6.75 -5.09 -6.16
N ARG A 174 7.13 -4.65 -4.96
CA ARG A 174 7.08 -3.23 -4.55
C ARG A 174 8.34 -2.87 -3.75
N GLY A 175 8.93 -1.72 -4.04
CA GLY A 175 10.16 -1.24 -3.40
C GLY A 175 11.43 -1.96 -3.87
N TYR A 176 12.58 -1.39 -3.51
CA TYR A 176 13.89 -1.96 -3.88
C TYR A 176 14.14 -3.30 -3.16
N LEU A 177 14.47 -4.34 -3.94
CA LEU A 177 14.76 -5.70 -3.47
C LEU A 177 13.72 -6.25 -2.47
N SER A 178 12.45 -5.90 -2.66
CA SER A 178 11.38 -6.20 -1.71
C SER A 178 10.15 -6.79 -2.41
N GLN A 179 9.36 -7.53 -1.63
CA GLN A 179 8.10 -8.12 -2.05
C GLN A 179 7.10 -7.99 -0.88
N VAL A 180 5.89 -7.50 -1.15
CA VAL A 180 4.78 -7.49 -0.19
C VAL A 180 4.04 -8.83 -0.22
N GLU A 181 3.20 -9.08 0.77
CA GLU A 181 2.38 -10.28 0.78
C GLU A 181 1.45 -10.40 -0.45
N LEU A 182 1.00 -11.62 -0.75
CA LEU A 182 0.08 -11.91 -1.86
C LEU A 182 -1.39 -11.57 -1.58
N PRO A 183 -1.91 -11.74 -0.34
CA PRO A 183 -3.30 -11.40 -0.05
C PRO A 183 -3.61 -9.94 -0.39
N LEU A 184 -4.78 -9.71 -0.99
CA LEU A 184 -5.25 -8.37 -1.29
C LEU A 184 -6.12 -7.86 -0.15
N THR A 185 -5.71 -6.76 0.49
CA THR A 185 -6.50 -6.08 1.52
C THR A 185 -7.42 -5.02 0.92
N PHE A 186 -8.69 -5.06 1.35
CA PHE A 186 -9.70 -4.05 1.09
C PHE A 186 -10.22 -3.52 2.42
N GLY A 187 -9.90 -2.26 2.75
CA GLY A 187 -10.58 -1.54 3.81
C GLY A 187 -12.00 -1.19 3.37
N LEU A 188 -12.98 -1.43 4.23
CA LEU A 188 -14.40 -1.24 3.93
C LEU A 188 -15.00 -0.06 4.70
N GLY A 189 -14.21 0.64 5.52
CA GLY A 189 -14.69 1.69 6.40
C GLY A 189 -15.82 1.15 7.29
N THR A 190 -16.97 1.82 7.29
CA THR A 190 -18.13 1.39 8.09
C THR A 190 -19.06 0.40 7.35
N ALA A 191 -18.69 -0.09 6.16
CA ALA A 191 -19.54 -1.00 5.40
C ALA A 191 -19.45 -2.43 5.95
N ALA A 192 -20.56 -2.92 6.53
CA ALA A 192 -20.64 -4.26 7.11
C ALA A 192 -20.95 -5.38 6.09
N ALA A 193 -20.97 -5.06 4.79
CA ALA A 193 -21.24 -6.02 3.72
C ALA A 193 -20.59 -5.59 2.39
N VAL A 194 -20.28 -6.58 1.55
CA VAL A 194 -19.80 -6.40 0.18
C VAL A 194 -20.96 -6.59 -0.79
N ASP A 195 -21.17 -5.62 -1.69
CA ASP A 195 -22.24 -5.65 -2.69
C ASP A 195 -21.88 -6.59 -3.86
N GLU A 196 -20.64 -6.48 -4.34
CA GLU A 196 -20.14 -7.23 -5.49
C GLU A 196 -18.64 -7.46 -5.37
N LEU A 197 -18.19 -8.68 -5.68
CA LEU A 197 -16.79 -9.03 -5.79
C LEU A 197 -16.55 -9.81 -7.08
N THR A 198 -15.67 -9.28 -7.92
CA THR A 198 -15.30 -9.89 -9.20
C THR A 198 -13.79 -10.03 -9.29
N VAL A 199 -13.32 -11.24 -9.64
CA VAL A 199 -11.92 -11.54 -9.93
C VAL A 199 -11.78 -11.76 -11.44
N THR A 200 -10.94 -10.95 -12.07
CA THR A 200 -10.44 -11.19 -13.43
C THR A 200 -9.10 -11.90 -13.31
N TRP A 201 -9.09 -13.19 -13.60
CA TRP A 201 -7.90 -14.04 -13.51
C TRP A 201 -6.93 -13.78 -14.65
N PRO A 202 -5.63 -14.11 -14.48
CA PRO A 202 -4.68 -14.12 -15.58
C PRO A 202 -5.17 -15.08 -16.67
N GLY A 203 -5.26 -14.58 -17.91
CA GLY A 203 -5.91 -15.28 -19.02
C GLY A 203 -7.34 -14.81 -19.33
N GLY A 204 -7.89 -13.88 -18.55
CA GLY A 204 -9.13 -13.17 -18.86
C GLY A 204 -10.43 -13.82 -18.40
N GLN A 205 -10.36 -14.96 -17.69
CA GLN A 205 -11.54 -15.54 -17.04
C GLN A 205 -12.05 -14.58 -15.95
N VAL A 206 -13.34 -14.28 -15.97
CA VAL A 206 -14.00 -13.45 -14.98
C VAL A 206 -14.84 -14.34 -14.06
N GLN A 207 -14.65 -14.22 -12.75
CA GLN A 207 -15.36 -14.97 -11.73
C GLN A 207 -16.01 -14.01 -10.74
N ARG A 208 -17.33 -14.14 -10.55
CA ARG A 208 -18.04 -13.48 -9.45
C ARG A 208 -17.97 -14.33 -8.21
N VAL A 209 -17.68 -13.72 -7.07
CA VAL A 209 -17.46 -14.43 -5.80
C VAL A 209 -18.51 -13.99 -4.79
N ALA A 210 -19.17 -14.97 -4.16
CA ALA A 210 -20.05 -14.70 -3.04
C ALA A 210 -19.23 -14.42 -1.78
N VAL A 211 -19.46 -13.27 -1.14
CA VAL A 211 -18.76 -12.85 0.08
C VAL A 211 -19.67 -13.12 1.29
N PRO A 212 -19.29 -14.06 2.19
CA PRO A 212 -20.16 -14.48 3.31
C PRO A 212 -20.21 -13.49 4.49
N GLY A 213 -19.34 -12.48 4.50
CA GLY A 213 -19.21 -11.48 5.57
C GLY A 213 -17.90 -10.71 5.45
N VAL A 214 -17.74 -9.71 6.31
CA VAL A 214 -16.52 -8.87 6.45
C VAL A 214 -15.65 -9.36 7.61
N ASP A 215 -14.55 -8.65 7.88
CA ASP A 215 -13.57 -8.87 8.95
C ASP A 215 -12.93 -10.25 8.88
N ARG A 216 -12.50 -10.63 7.67
CA ARG A 216 -11.96 -11.95 7.42
C ARG A 216 -11.10 -12.06 6.18
N VAL A 217 -10.31 -13.13 6.18
CA VAL A 217 -9.65 -13.66 4.99
C VAL A 217 -10.60 -14.58 4.24
N LEU A 218 -10.78 -14.34 2.95
CA LEU A 218 -11.55 -15.17 2.03
C LEU A 218 -10.59 -15.79 1.00
N ARG A 219 -10.48 -17.12 1.04
CA ARG A 219 -9.74 -17.88 0.03
C ARG A 219 -10.60 -18.15 -1.19
N VAL A 220 -10.17 -17.66 -2.35
CA VAL A 220 -10.86 -17.82 -3.64
C VAL A 220 -10.01 -18.67 -4.56
N VAL A 221 -10.58 -19.78 -5.04
CA VAL A 221 -9.92 -20.65 -6.03
C VAL A 221 -10.51 -20.39 -7.40
N GLN A 222 -9.63 -20.25 -8.40
CA GLN A 222 -10.03 -20.09 -9.80
C GLN A 222 -10.87 -21.28 -10.25
N GLU A 223 -12.09 -21.00 -10.69
CA GLU A 223 -12.99 -21.99 -11.28
C GLU A 223 -12.38 -22.60 -12.55
N ALA A 224 -12.71 -23.87 -12.82
CA ALA A 224 -12.36 -24.48 -14.10
C ALA A 224 -13.03 -23.70 -15.25
N ALA A 225 -12.32 -23.58 -16.37
CA ALA A 225 -12.93 -23.04 -17.58
C ALA A 225 -14.13 -23.94 -18.00
N PRO A 226 -15.24 -23.34 -18.46
CA PRO A 226 -16.38 -24.10 -18.97
C PRO A 226 -16.05 -24.91 -20.22
#